data_AF-A0A2W7HW68-F1
#
_entry.id   AF-A0A2W7HW68-F1
#
_cell.length_a   1.000
_cell.length_b   1.000
_cell.length_c   1.000
_cell.angle_alpha   90.00
_cell.angle_beta   90.00
_cell.angle_gamma   90.00
#
_symmetry.space_group_name_H-M   'P 1'
#
loop_
_entity.id
_entity.type
_entity.pdbx_description
1 polymer ?
#
loop_
_entity_poly.entity_id
_entity_poly.type
_entity_poly.pdbx_seq_one_letter_code
_entity_poly.pdbx_strand_id
1 'polypeptide(L)'
;MARDPLRTIGRLRRLEVATARLALHDAGLREAAATARVQAATAALVSELTAGDATHYAAWLPRGRMARDIATRDAGFAEARRREALAALTTARTAARGVERMAERRAEEARCDAQRREALRLDEAVYSAAAVSTPRRT
;
A
#
# COMPACT_ATOMS: atom_id res chain seq x y z
N MET A 1 0.17 -18.72 -26.55
CA MET A 1 -0.80 -17.92 -25.77
C MET A 1 -0.12 -16.62 -25.36
N ALA A 2 -0.59 -15.47 -25.85
CA ALA A 2 -0.03 -14.18 -25.44
C ALA A 2 -0.34 -13.92 -23.95
N ARG A 3 0.69 -13.62 -23.14
CA ARG A 3 0.51 -13.25 -21.73
C ARG A 3 -0.21 -11.91 -21.65
N ASP A 4 -1.30 -11.84 -20.89
CA ASP A 4 -1.96 -10.58 -20.58
C ASP A 4 -1.03 -9.68 -19.73
N PRO A 5 -0.55 -8.54 -20.28
CA PRO A 5 0.37 -7.67 -19.58
C PRO A 5 -0.28 -7.02 -18.34
N LEU A 6 -1.58 -6.69 -18.36
CA LEU A 6 -2.25 -6.08 -17.21
C LEU A 6 -2.39 -7.07 -16.07
N ARG A 7 -2.65 -8.35 -16.37
CA ARG A 7 -2.65 -9.40 -15.36
C ARG A 7 -1.29 -9.54 -14.68
N THR A 8 -0.21 -9.42 -15.43
CA THR A 8 1.17 -9.47 -14.91
C THR A 8 1.47 -8.26 -14.03
N ILE A 9 1.19 -7.04 -14.51
CA ILE A 9 1.37 -5.81 -13.74
C ILE A 9 0.50 -5.82 -12.47
N GLY A 10 -0.74 -6.29 -12.55
CA GLY A 10 -1.64 -6.40 -11.41
C GLY A 10 -1.11 -7.35 -10.33
N ARG A 11 -0.44 -8.44 -10.71
CA ARG A 11 0.26 -9.31 -9.75
C ARG A 11 1.42 -8.59 -9.08
N LEU A 12 2.24 -7.87 -9.85
CA LEU A 12 3.34 -7.07 -9.30
C LEU A 12 2.83 -6.04 -8.28
N ARG A 13 1.79 -5.27 -8.62
CA ARG A 13 1.22 -4.27 -7.71
C ARG A 13 0.67 -4.88 -6.42
N ARG A 14 0.06 -6.07 -6.47
CA ARG A 14 -0.37 -6.77 -5.26
C ARG A 14 0.80 -7.17 -4.37
N LEU A 15 1.92 -7.61 -4.96
CA LEU A 15 3.15 -7.91 -4.22
C LEU A 15 3.73 -6.64 -3.57
N GLU A 16 3.78 -5.52 -4.30
CA GLU A 16 4.23 -4.23 -3.75
C GLU A 16 3.37 -3.75 -2.57
N VAL A 17 2.05 -3.93 -2.64
CA VAL A 17 1.16 -3.62 -1.52
C VAL A 17 1.43 -4.54 -0.33
N ALA A 18 1.68 -5.82 -0.57
CA ALA A 18 2.02 -6.77 0.50
C ALA A 18 3.36 -6.42 1.17
N THR A 19 4.40 -6.10 0.40
CA THR A 19 5.70 -5.69 0.95
C THR A 19 5.61 -4.37 1.69
N ALA A 20 4.84 -3.39 1.19
CA ALA A 20 4.61 -2.13 1.89
C ALA A 20 3.85 -2.30 3.22
N ARG A 21 2.92 -3.27 3.31
CA ARG A 21 2.25 -3.62 4.56
C ARG A 21 3.22 -4.20 5.59
N LEU A 22 4.10 -5.11 5.16
CA LEU A 22 5.13 -5.68 6.02
C LEU A 22 6.09 -4.58 6.51
N ALA A 23 6.55 -3.71 5.61
CA ALA A 23 7.41 -2.59 5.98
C ALA A 23 6.75 -1.63 6.99
N LEU A 24 5.46 -1.34 6.82
CA LEU A 24 4.70 -0.52 7.78
C LEU A 24 4.57 -1.21 9.14
N HIS A 25 4.32 -2.52 9.16
CA HIS A 25 4.26 -3.30 10.39
C HIS A 25 5.61 -3.28 11.12
N ASP A 26 6.71 -3.56 10.42
CA ASP A 26 8.06 -3.53 10.99
C ASP A 26 8.43 -2.13 11.52
N ALA A 27 8.08 -1.07 10.78
CA ALA A 27 8.28 0.30 11.24
C ALA A 27 7.48 0.59 12.51
N GLY A 28 6.25 0.09 12.61
CA GLY A 28 5.43 0.21 13.82
C GLY A 28 6.03 -0.50 15.03
N LEU A 29 6.58 -1.71 14.85
CA LEU A 29 7.28 -2.43 15.91
C LEU A 29 8.53 -1.66 16.38
N ARG A 30 9.30 -1.09 15.45
CA ARG A 30 10.48 -0.29 15.78
C ARG A 30 10.14 1.01 16.52
N GLU A 31 9.06 1.68 16.12
CA GLU A 31 8.55 2.86 16.83
C GLU A 31 8.11 2.51 18.25
N ALA A 32 7.34 1.44 18.41
CA ALA A 32 6.92 0.98 19.74
C ALA A 32 8.13 0.67 20.65
N ALA A 33 9.14 -0.03 20.11
CA ALA A 33 10.37 -0.34 20.84
C ALA A 33 11.19 0.93 21.18
N ALA A 34 11.24 1.92 20.29
CA ALA A 34 11.91 3.19 20.56
C ALA A 34 11.19 4.01 21.63
N THR A 35 9.86 4.08 21.58
CA THR A 35 9.02 4.71 22.61
C THR A 35 9.19 4.04 23.97
N ALA A 36 9.25 2.70 24.01
CA ALA A 36 9.51 1.96 25.24
C ALA A 36 10.90 2.29 25.81
N ARG A 37 11.93 2.47 24.98
CA ARG A 37 13.27 2.90 25.41
C ARG A 37 13.27 4.31 26.01
N VAL A 38 12.51 5.26 25.44
CA VAL A 38 12.34 6.60 26.01
C VAL A 38 11.67 6.54 27.39
N GLN A 39 10.61 5.74 27.51
CA GLN A 39 9.90 5.54 28.77
C GLN A 39 10.82 4.92 29.84
N ALA A 40 11.58 3.89 29.46
CA ALA A 40 12.53 3.23 30.36
C ALA A 40 13.65 4.18 30.81
N ALA A 41 14.25 4.96 29.89
CA ALA A 41 15.27 5.95 30.24
C ALA A 41 14.73 7.05 31.16
N THR A 42 13.49 7.48 30.94
CA THR A 42 12.83 8.46 31.80
C THR A 42 12.51 7.88 33.18
N ALA A 43 11.99 6.66 33.25
CA ALA A 43 11.72 5.97 34.50
C ALA A 43 12.99 5.72 35.32
N ALA A 44 14.10 5.35 34.66
CA ALA A 44 15.40 5.18 35.31
C ALA A 44 15.87 6.50 35.94
N LEU A 45 15.77 7.62 35.21
CA LEU A 45 16.10 8.94 35.76
C LEU A 45 15.25 9.30 36.98
N VAL A 46 13.95 9.01 36.96
CA VAL A 46 13.06 9.26 38.10
C VAL A 46 13.42 8.38 39.29
N SER A 47 13.68 7.08 39.05
CA SER A 47 14.05 6.12 40.10
C SER A 47 15.34 6.53 40.81
N GLU A 48 16.36 6.93 40.06
CA GLU A 48 17.63 7.42 40.61
C GLU A 48 17.46 8.73 41.39
N LEU A 49 16.49 9.59 41.00
CA LEU A 49 16.16 10.81 41.72
C LEU A 49 15.47 10.53 43.06
N THR A 50 14.66 9.47 43.13
CA THR A 50 13.90 9.11 44.33
C THR A 50 14.68 8.24 45.32
N ALA A 51 15.58 7.39 44.81
CA ALA A 51 16.30 6.40 45.61
C ALA A 51 17.80 6.72 45.77
N GLY A 52 18.34 7.62 44.95
CA GLY A 52 19.77 7.89 44.89
C GLY A 52 20.27 8.87 45.95
N ASP A 53 21.54 8.74 46.28
CA ASP A 53 22.26 9.69 47.13
C ASP A 53 22.58 10.98 46.35
N ALA A 54 22.12 12.11 46.86
CA ALA A 54 22.30 13.43 46.27
C ALA A 54 23.78 13.81 46.04
N THR A 55 24.71 13.20 46.80
CA THR A 55 26.15 13.43 46.62
C THR A 55 26.70 12.93 45.27
N HIS A 56 26.02 12.00 44.60
CA HIS A 56 26.48 11.41 43.34
C HIS A 56 25.81 11.99 42.09
N TYR A 57 24.91 12.97 42.24
CA TYR A 57 24.14 13.55 41.13
C TYR A 57 25.02 14.08 39.99
N ALA A 58 26.13 14.74 40.31
CA ALA A 58 27.05 15.27 39.31
C ALA A 58 27.65 14.17 38.41
N ALA A 59 27.78 12.94 38.91
CA ALA A 59 28.43 11.83 38.19
C ALA A 59 27.47 11.04 37.28
N TRP A 60 26.18 10.96 37.61
CA TRP A 60 25.21 10.15 36.85
C TRP A 60 24.21 10.97 36.03
N LEU A 61 23.80 12.15 36.50
CA LEU A 61 22.75 12.93 35.85
C LEU A 61 23.08 13.33 34.40
N PRO A 62 24.32 13.78 34.07
CA PRO A 62 24.65 14.09 32.67
C PRO A 62 24.54 12.86 31.76
N ARG A 63 24.99 11.69 32.23
CA ARG A 63 24.91 10.44 31.46
C ARG A 63 23.47 9.98 31.27
N GLY A 64 22.65 10.05 32.30
CA GLY A 64 21.23 9.70 32.21
C GLY A 64 20.46 10.63 31.27
N ARG A 65 20.72 11.95 31.34
CA ARG A 65 20.13 12.92 30.40
C ARG A 65 20.55 12.65 28.96
N MET A 66 21.83 12.40 28.73
CA MET A 66 22.34 12.03 27.41
C MET A 66 21.65 10.76 26.87
N ALA A 67 21.53 9.71 27.69
CA ALA A 67 20.88 8.46 27.29
C ALA A 67 19.40 8.67 26.94
N ARG A 68 18.66 9.47 27.73
CA ARG A 68 17.28 9.85 27.43
C ARG A 68 17.20 10.64 26.12
N ASP A 69 18.06 11.62 25.93
CA ASP A 69 18.03 12.47 24.74
C ASP A 69 18.35 11.68 23.46
N ILE A 70 19.29 10.73 23.54
CA ILE A 70 19.54 9.76 22.45
C ILE A 70 18.28 8.93 22.18
N ALA A 71 17.66 8.35 23.20
CA ALA A 71 16.44 7.55 23.05
C ALA A 71 15.30 8.37 22.41
N THR A 72 15.15 9.65 22.80
CA THR A 72 14.14 10.56 22.24
C THR A 72 14.39 10.85 20.76
N ARG A 73 15.65 11.08 20.37
CA ARG A 73 16.01 11.27 18.95
C ARG A 73 15.71 10.00 18.14
N ASP A 74 16.10 8.84 18.66
CA ASP A 74 15.83 7.54 18.04
C ASP A 74 14.32 7.29 17.84
N ALA A 75 13.50 7.64 18.84
CA ALA A 75 12.04 7.55 18.74
C ALA A 75 11.50 8.48 17.64
N GLY A 76 12.01 9.72 17.55
CA GLY A 76 11.65 10.64 16.47
C GLY A 76 12.01 10.10 15.07
N PHE A 77 13.18 9.46 14.93
CA PHE A 77 13.54 8.78 13.68
C PHE A 77 12.63 7.59 13.37
N ALA A 78 12.30 6.77 14.37
CA ALA A 78 11.41 5.63 14.19
C ALA A 78 9.99 6.06 13.77
N GLU A 79 9.46 7.12 14.38
CA GLU A 79 8.18 7.73 14.00
C GLU A 79 8.22 8.26 12.56
N ALA A 80 9.28 8.98 12.18
CA ALA A 80 9.46 9.44 10.80
C ALA A 80 9.47 8.28 9.80
N ARG A 81 10.16 7.17 10.13
CA ARG A 81 10.16 5.95 9.32
C ARG A 81 8.78 5.30 9.20
N ARG A 82 7.98 5.28 10.28
CA ARG A 82 6.60 4.79 10.18
C ARG A 82 5.76 5.66 9.26
N ARG A 83 5.90 6.98 9.33
CA ARG A 83 5.22 7.92 8.43
C ARG A 83 5.61 7.71 6.97
N GLU A 84 6.91 7.53 6.69
CA GLU A 84 7.42 7.17 5.35
C GLU A 84 6.80 5.86 4.84
N ALA A 85 6.77 4.81 5.68
CA ALA A 85 6.21 3.51 5.32
C ALA A 85 4.69 3.60 5.04
N LEU A 86 3.95 4.43 5.80
CA LEU A 86 2.53 4.68 5.56
C LEU A 86 2.29 5.39 4.22
N ALA A 87 3.12 6.40 3.90
CA ALA A 87 3.06 7.08 2.61
C ALA A 87 3.36 6.09 1.46
N ALA A 88 4.38 5.24 1.60
CA ALA A 88 4.71 4.22 0.61
C ALA A 88 3.56 3.21 0.39
N LEU A 89 2.90 2.74 1.47
CA LEU A 89 1.73 1.88 1.36
C LEU A 89 0.58 2.57 0.61
N THR A 90 0.36 3.85 0.88
CA THR A 90 -0.68 4.64 0.20
C THR A 90 -0.40 4.75 -1.29
N THR A 91 0.84 5.08 -1.67
CA THR A 91 1.30 5.10 -3.07
C THR A 91 1.13 3.74 -3.75
N ALA A 92 1.53 2.65 -3.09
CA ALA A 92 1.38 1.30 -3.63
C ALA A 92 -0.09 0.92 -3.87
N ARG A 93 -0.99 1.26 -2.94
CA ARG A 93 -2.44 1.04 -3.09
C ARG A 93 -3.03 1.84 -4.24
N THR A 94 -2.64 3.12 -4.38
CA THR A 94 -3.09 3.97 -5.48
C THR A 94 -2.64 3.41 -6.83
N ALA A 95 -1.38 2.96 -6.93
CA ALA A 95 -0.85 2.32 -8.14
C ALA A 95 -1.60 1.02 -8.47
N ALA A 96 -1.88 0.17 -7.46
CA ALA A 96 -2.67 -1.04 -7.63
C ALA A 96 -4.08 -0.73 -8.16
N ARG A 97 -4.77 0.26 -7.57
CA ARG A 97 -6.11 0.67 -7.99
C ARG A 97 -6.12 1.23 -9.41
N GLY A 98 -5.06 1.93 -9.82
CA GLY A 98 -4.90 2.39 -11.21
C GLY A 98 -4.89 1.23 -12.20
N VAL A 99 -4.20 0.13 -11.88
CA VAL A 99 -4.15 -1.06 -12.73
C VAL A 99 -5.49 -1.79 -12.78
N GLU A 100 -6.18 -1.89 -11.65
CA GLU A 100 -7.54 -2.44 -11.60
C GLU A 100 -8.50 -1.67 -12.50
N ARG A 101 -8.50 -0.33 -12.42
CA ARG A 101 -9.33 0.52 -13.29
C ARG A 101 -9.02 0.34 -14.77
N MET A 102 -7.75 0.16 -15.15
CA MET A 102 -7.38 -0.12 -16.53
C MET A 102 -7.90 -1.48 -17.01
N ALA A 103 -7.87 -2.50 -16.14
CA ALA A 103 -8.40 -3.82 -16.45
C ALA A 103 -9.93 -3.80 -16.57
N GLU A 104 -10.62 -3.10 -15.65
CA GLU A 104 -12.08 -2.88 -15.69
C GLU A 104 -12.49 -2.21 -17.02
N ARG A 105 -11.78 -1.13 -17.42
CA ARG A 105 -12.03 -0.46 -18.70
C ARG A 105 -11.86 -1.36 -19.92
N ARG A 106 -10.78 -2.14 -19.99
CA ARG A 106 -10.56 -3.07 -21.11
C ARG A 106 -11.61 -4.17 -21.17
N ALA A 107 -12.07 -4.65 -20.03
CA ALA A 107 -13.13 -5.64 -19.97
C ALA A 107 -14.45 -5.07 -20.50
N GLU A 108 -14.76 -3.82 -20.15
CA GLU A 108 -15.95 -3.13 -20.64
C GLU A 108 -15.87 -2.86 -22.16
N GLU A 109 -14.75 -2.35 -22.65
CA GLU A 109 -14.50 -2.16 -24.08
C GLU A 109 -14.68 -3.48 -24.86
N ALA A 110 -14.16 -4.60 -24.34
CA ALA A 110 -14.33 -5.91 -24.95
C ALA A 110 -15.78 -6.41 -24.95
N ARG A 111 -16.57 -6.10 -23.91
CA ARG A 111 -18.01 -6.42 -23.85
C ARG A 111 -18.78 -5.63 -24.89
N CYS A 112 -18.55 -4.32 -24.99
CA CYS A 112 -19.19 -3.47 -25.99
C CYS A 112 -18.85 -3.95 -27.42
N ASP A 113 -17.59 -4.32 -27.67
CA ASP A 113 -17.18 -4.86 -28.97
C ASP A 113 -17.82 -6.20 -29.30
N ALA A 114 -18.03 -7.07 -28.31
CA ALA A 114 -18.72 -8.33 -28.49
C ALA A 114 -20.19 -8.11 -28.83
N GLN A 115 -20.88 -7.23 -28.09
CA GLN A 115 -22.27 -6.85 -28.35
C GLN A 115 -22.44 -6.23 -29.75
N ARG A 116 -21.54 -5.33 -30.17
CA ARG A 116 -21.56 -4.75 -31.52
C ARG A 116 -21.39 -5.82 -32.60
N ARG A 117 -20.46 -6.76 -32.41
CA ARG A 117 -20.23 -7.86 -33.35
C ARG A 117 -21.42 -8.82 -33.42
N GLU A 118 -22.08 -9.06 -32.31
CA GLU A 118 -23.28 -9.89 -32.26
C GLU A 118 -24.46 -9.22 -32.97
N ALA A 119 -24.70 -7.93 -32.72
CA ALA A 119 -25.71 -7.14 -33.41
C ALA A 119 -25.50 -7.15 -34.93
N LEU A 120 -24.26 -6.88 -35.40
CA LEU A 120 -23.93 -6.93 -36.83
C LEU A 120 -24.21 -8.30 -37.47
N ARG A 121 -23.93 -9.40 -36.75
CA ARG A 121 -24.22 -10.75 -37.25
C ARG A 121 -25.72 -11.01 -37.36
N LEU A 122 -26.52 -10.50 -36.42
CA LEU A 122 -27.98 -10.61 -36.46
C LEU A 122 -28.55 -9.78 -37.62
N ASP A 123 -28.08 -8.56 -37.81
CA ASP A 123 -28.51 -7.70 -38.92
C ASP A 123 -28.19 -8.32 -40.28
N GLU A 124 -27.00 -8.91 -40.44
CA GLU A 124 -26.61 -9.60 -41.68
C GLU A 124 -27.45 -10.88 -41.92
N ALA A 125 -27.81 -11.61 -40.86
CA ALA A 125 -28.73 -12.75 -40.96
C ALA A 125 -30.14 -12.31 -41.39
N VAL A 126 -30.65 -11.18 -40.89
CA VAL A 126 -31.95 -10.62 -41.28
C VAL A 126 -31.92 -10.17 -42.75
N TYR A 127 -30.86 -9.46 -43.16
CA TYR A 127 -30.73 -8.98 -44.53
C TYR A 127 -30.62 -10.12 -45.55
N SER A 128 -29.81 -11.15 -45.25
CA SER A 128 -29.69 -12.34 -46.10
C SER A 128 -31.00 -13.14 -46.19
N ALA A 129 -31.75 -13.28 -45.09
CA ALA A 129 -33.06 -13.92 -45.11
C ALA A 129 -34.10 -13.14 -45.96
N ALA A 130 -34.10 -11.81 -45.87
CA ALA A 130 -34.98 -10.95 -46.67
C ALA A 130 -34.65 -11.00 -48.18
N ALA A 131 -33.37 -11.07 -48.53
CA ALA A 131 -32.91 -11.18 -49.92
C ALA A 131 -33.34 -12.51 -50.57
N VAL A 132 -33.37 -13.62 -49.82
CA VAL A 132 -33.85 -14.93 -50.31
C VAL A 132 -35.38 -14.98 -50.41
N SER A 133 -36.09 -14.25 -49.55
CA SER A 133 -37.56 -14.24 -49.48
C SER A 133 -38.24 -13.30 -50.50
N THR A 134 -37.50 -12.62 -51.38
CA THR A 134 -38.11 -11.77 -52.42
C THR A 134 -38.41 -12.62 -53.65
N PRO A 135 -39.67 -13.06 -53.91
CA PRO A 135 -39.98 -13.85 -55.09
C PRO A 135 -39.80 -12.99 -56.34
N ARG A 136 -38.97 -13.47 -57.26
CA ARG A 136 -38.82 -12.92 -58.61
C ARG A 136 -40.15 -13.16 -59.35
N ARG A 137 -41.07 -12.20 -59.28
CA ARG A 137 -42.28 -12.19 -60.13
C ARG A 137 -41.82 -11.91 -61.57
N THR A 138 -41.77 -12.96 -62.37
CA THR A 138 -41.82 -12.90 -63.84
C THR A 138 -43.27 -12.89 -64.30
#